data_AF-A0A957MHA5-F1
#
_entry.id   AF-A0A957MHA5-F1
#
_cell.length_a   1.000
_cell.length_b   1.000
_cell.length_c   1.000
_cell.angle_alpha   90.00
_cell.angle_beta   90.00
_cell.angle_gamma   90.00
#
_symmetry.space_group_name_H-M   'P 1'
#
loop_
_entity.id
_entity.type
_entity.pdbx_description
1 polymer ?
#
loop_
_entity_poly.entity_id
_entity_poly.type
_entity_poly.pdbx_seq_one_letter_code
_entity_poly.pdbx_strand_id
1 'polypeptide(L)' 'SLNIVRGRLRWFRTSLQPIHDKQGRVSQVLLNATDIHEIKKMQQQLLELNLDLEKRVAERTAEVQDLYDNAPAGYHS' A
#
# COMPACT_ATOMS: atom_id res chain seq x y z
N SER A 1 -9.94 -10.81 -4.63
CA SER A 1 -9.66 -11.47 -5.92
C SER A 1 -9.48 -10.41 -7.00
N LEU A 2 -8.85 -10.79 -8.11
CA LEU A 2 -8.66 -9.95 -9.29
C LEU A 2 -9.65 -10.40 -10.36
N ASN A 3 -10.46 -9.49 -10.89
CA ASN A 3 -11.52 -9.82 -11.84
C ASN A 3 -11.56 -8.80 -12.99
N ILE A 4 -12.12 -9.21 -14.13
CA ILE A 4 -12.37 -8.31 -15.26
C ILE A 4 -13.81 -7.82 -15.19
N VAL A 5 -13.99 -6.50 -15.10
CA VAL A 5 -15.31 -5.85 -15.12
C VAL A 5 -15.30 -4.81 -16.23
N ARG A 6 -16.22 -4.94 -17.20
CA ARG A 6 -16.29 -4.06 -18.39
C ARG A 6 -14.95 -3.92 -19.12
N GLY A 7 -14.23 -5.03 -19.29
CA GLY A 7 -12.94 -5.08 -19.98
C GLY A 7 -11.76 -4.50 -19.20
N ARG A 8 -11.94 -4.12 -17.92
CA ARG A 8 -10.86 -3.58 -17.08
C ARG A 8 -10.58 -4.49 -15.90
N LEU A 9 -9.30 -4.63 -15.59
CA LEU A 9 -8.82 -5.34 -14.43
C LEU A 9 -9.16 -4.57 -13.15
N ARG A 10 -9.87 -5.20 -12.22
CA ARG A 10 -10.32 -4.58 -10.97
C ARG A 10 -10.08 -5.51 -9.79
N TRP A 11 -9.64 -4.91 -8.68
CA TRP A 11 -9.41 -5.62 -7.43
C TRP A 11 -10.69 -5.60 -6.62
N PHE A 12 -11.18 -6.76 -6.22
CA PHE A 12 -12.34 -6.88 -5.35
C PHE A 12 -11.94 -7.51 -4.02
N ARG A 13 -12.44 -6.93 -2.93
CA ARG A 13 -12.51 -7.59 -1.65
C ARG A 13 -13.85 -8.31 -1.59
N THR A 14 -13.80 -9.63 -1.46
CA THR A 14 -15.01 -10.47 -1.44
C THR A 14 -15.09 -11.20 -0.11
N SER A 15 -16.26 -11.16 0.53
CA SER A 15 -16.59 -11.99 1.69
C SER A 15 -17.87 -12.76 1.42
N LEU A 16 -17.92 -14.01 1.86
CA LEU A 16 -19.08 -14.88 1.76
C LEU A 16 -19.52 -15.25 3.18
N GLN A 17 -20.80 -15.05 3.48
CA GLN A 17 -21.38 -15.40 4.77
C GLN A 17 -22.58 -16.34 4.56
N PRO A 18 -22.55 -17.56 5.11
CA PRO A 18 -23.68 -18.46 5.02
C PRO A 18 -24.85 -17.96 5.87
N ILE A 19 -26.06 -18.03 5.33
CA ILE A 19 -27.31 -17.75 6.04
C ILE A 19 -28.00 -19.09 6.29
N HIS A 20 -28.23 -19.39 7.57
CA HIS A 20 -28.80 -20.66 7.99
C HIS A 20 -30.33 -20.59 8.08
N ASP A 21 -31.00 -21.69 7.72
CA ASP A 21 -32.42 -21.87 7.99
C ASP A 21 -32.70 -22.12 9.48
N LYS A 22 -33.97 -22.29 9.84
CA LYS A 22 -34.39 -22.60 11.23
C LYS A 22 -33.85 -23.93 11.75
N GLN A 23 -33.41 -24.83 10.89
CA GLN A 23 -32.81 -26.13 11.24
C GLN A 23 -31.28 -26.06 11.29
N GLY A 24 -30.69 -24.86 11.15
CA GLY A 24 -29.24 -24.66 11.18
C GLY A 24 -28.52 -25.08 9.90
N ARG A 25 -29.24 -25.37 8.81
CA ARG A 25 -28.63 -25.75 7.53
C ARG A 25 -28.38 -24.51 6.68
N VAL A 26 -27.29 -24.49 5.93
CA VAL A 26 -27.01 -23.37 5.00
C VAL A 26 -28.11 -23.33 3.95
N SER A 27 -28.87 -22.24 3.94
CA SER A 27 -29.98 -22.03 3.00
C SER A 27 -29.60 -21.05 1.90
N GLN A 28 -28.72 -20.09 2.20
CA GLN A 28 -28.27 -19.05 1.28
C GLN A 28 -26.85 -18.62 1.62
N VAL A 29 -26.24 -17.84 0.73
CA VAL A 29 -24.94 -17.19 0.96
C VAL A 29 -25.07 -15.71 0.65
N LEU A 30 -24.78 -14.87 1.63
CA LEU A 30 -24.60 -13.43 1.42
C LEU A 30 -23.19 -13.20 0.87
N LEU A 31 -23.12 -12.72 -0.37
CA LEU A 31 -21.89 -12.30 -1.00
C LEU A 31 -21.77 -10.78 -0.94
N ASN A 32 -20.68 -10.28 -0.35
CA ASN A 32 -20.29 -8.89 -0.44
C ASN A 32 -19.04 -8.79 -1.30
N ALA A 33 -19.10 -8.04 -2.39
CA ALA A 33 -17.97 -7.74 -3.27
C ALA A 33 -17.80 -6.24 -3.38
N THR A 34 -16.72 -5.72 -2.81
CA THR A 34 -16.37 -4.30 -2.86
C THR A 34 -15.21 -4.09 -3.83
N ASP A 35 -15.36 -3.22 -4.83
CA ASP A 35 -14.23 -2.78 -5.66
C ASP A 35 -13.28 -1.95 -4.77
N ILE A 36 -12.03 -2.39 -4.69
CA ILE A 36 -10.96 -1.76 -3.91
C ILE A 36 -9.79 -1.34 -4.81
N HIS A 37 -10.01 -1.25 -6.12
CA HIS A 37 -8.93 -0.96 -7.08
C HIS A 37 -8.30 0.42 -6.83
N GLU A 38 -9.11 1.45 -6.61
CA GLU A 38 -8.59 2.80 -6.34
C GLU A 38 -7.82 2.85 -5.01
N ILE A 39 -8.28 2.13 -3.98
CA ILE A 39 -7.56 2.01 -2.71
C ILE A 39 -6.19 1.37 -2.94
N LYS A 40 -6.13 0.25 -3.67
CA LYS A 40 -4.87 -0.43 -4.00
C LYS A 40 -3.93 0.47 -4.80
N LYS A 41 -4.45 1.26 -5.74
CA LYS A 41 -3.67 2.20 -6.54
C LYS A 41 -3.07 3.31 -5.67
N MET A 42 -3.85 3.90 -4.77
CA MET A 42 -3.36 4.92 -3.84
C MET A 42 -2.32 4.37 -2.87
N GLN A 43 -2.52 3.15 -2.34
CA GLN A 43 -1.53 2.48 -1.49
C GLN A 43 -0.19 2.28 -2.20
N GLN A 44 -0.23 1.86 -3.47
CA GLN A 44 0.98 1.69 -4.28
C GLN A 44 1.69 3.04 -4.52
N GLN A 45 0.95 4.09 -4.89
CA GLN A 45 1.51 5.42 -5.08
C GLN A 45 2.14 5.99 -3.82
N LEU A 46 1.51 5.77 -2.65
CA LEU A 46 2.07 6.19 -1.36
C LEU A 46 3.38 5.46 -1.04
N LEU A 47 3.45 4.15 -1.31
CA LEU A 47 4.66 3.36 -1.12
C LEU A 47 5.80 3.86 -2.01
N GLU A 48 5.52 4.07 -3.29
CA GLU A 48 6.50 4.59 -4.26
C GLU A 48 7.03 5.97 -3.86
N LEU A 49 6.13 6.87 -3.44
CA LEU A 49 6.51 8.20 -2.97
C LEU A 49 7.36 8.13 -1.70
N ASN A 50 7.01 7.25 -0.76
CA ASN A 50 7.78 7.08 0.47
C ASN A 50 9.20 6.60 0.18
N LEU A 51 9.36 5.57 -0.66
CA LEU A 51 10.68 5.07 -1.07
C LEU A 51 11.54 6.14 -1.75
N ASP A 52 10.95 6.97 -2.60
CA ASP A 52 11.65 8.08 -3.24
C ASP A 52 12.09 9.15 -2.22
N LEU A 53 11.23 9.47 -1.26
CA LEU A 53 11.57 10.41 -0.19
C LEU A 53 12.68 9.87 0.72
N GLU A 54 12.60 8.60 1.13
CA GLU A 54 13.65 7.95 1.92
C GLU A 54 15.00 7.97 1.21
N LYS A 55 15.00 7.68 -0.10
CA LYS A 55 16.20 7.76 -0.92
C LYS A 55 16.81 9.17 -0.91
N ARG A 56 15.99 10.20 -1.15
CA ARG A 56 16.46 11.60 -1.14
C ARG A 56 16.97 12.03 0.23
N VAL A 57 16.32 11.59 1.31
CA VAL A 57 16.78 11.85 2.67
C VAL A 57 18.15 11.21 2.91
N ALA A 58 18.35 9.96 2.50
CA ALA A 58 19.64 9.28 2.61
C ALA A 58 20.74 10.01 1.81
N GLU A 59 20.47 10.39 0.57
CA GLU A 59 21.42 11.11 -0.29
C GLU A 59 21.82 12.45 0.34
N ARG A 60 20.86 13.25 0.82
CA ARG A 60 21.13 14.56 1.45
C ARG A 60 21.82 14.43 2.79
N THR A 61 21.51 13.39 3.55
CA THR A 61 22.17 13.12 4.84
C THR A 61 23.63 12.74 4.60
N ALA A 62 23.92 11.92 3.58
CA ALA A 62 25.27 11.58 3.19
C ALA A 62 26.06 12.82 2.70
N GLU A 63 25.44 13.68 1.89
CA GLU A 63 26.04 14.95 1.43
C GLU A 63 26.41 15.85 2.62
N VAL A 64 25.50 16.03 3.58
CA VAL A 64 25.75 16.85 4.77
C VAL A 64 26.84 16.23 5.64
N GLN A 65 26.83 14.91 5.85
CA GLN A 65 27.84 14.22 6.63
C GLN A 65 29.23 14.35 6.00
N ASP A 66 29.35 14.16 4.68
CA ASP A 66 30.61 14.31 3.94
C ASP A 66 31.18 15.73 4.08
N LEU A 67 30.32 16.76 4.03
CA LEU A 67 30.73 18.15 4.26
C LEU A 67 31.26 18.38 5.68
N TYR A 68 30.66 17.76 6.69
CA TYR A 68 31.15 17.85 8.08
C TYR A 68 32.50 17.11 8.23
N ASP A 69 32.60 15.88 7.72
CA ASP A 69 33.79 15.04 7.87
C ASP A 69 35.00 15.59 7.10
N ASN A 70 34.77 16.20 5.93
CA ASN A 70 35.81 16.78 5.09
C ASN A 70 35.95 18.31 5.25
N ALA A 71 35.26 18.93 6.21
CA ALA A 71 35.43 20.35 6.50
C ALA A 71 36.90 20.63 6.88
N PRO A 72 37.53 21.69 6.33
CA PRO A 72 38.88 22.07 6.73
C PRO A 72 38.90 22.30 8.25
N ALA A 73 39.90 21.70 8.93
CA ALA A 73 40.01 21.61 10.38
C ALA A 73 39.67 22.94 11.07
N GLY A 74 38.43 23.03 11.56
CA GLY A 74 37.87 24.26 12.15
C GLY A 74 36.46 24.09 12.71
N TYR A 75 35.72 23.05 12.32
CA TYR A 75 34.40 22.71 12.85
C TYR A 75 34.36 21.47 13.74
N HIS A 76 35.47 20.75 13.90
CA HIS A 76 35.60 19.66 14.85
C HIS A 76 35.85 20.28 16.23
N SER A 77 34.78 20.48 17.00
CA SER A 77 34.84 20.90 18.41
C SER A 77 35.16 19.70 19.30
#